data_AF-A0A139WJ62-F1
#
_entry.id   AF-A0A139WJ62-F1
#
_cell.length_a   1.000
_cell.length_b   1.000
_cell.length_c   1.000
_cell.angle_alpha   90.00
_cell.angle_beta   90.00
_cell.angle_gamma   90.00
#
_symmetry.space_group_name_H-M   'P 1'
#
loop_
_entity.id
_entity.type
_entity.pdbx_description
1 polymer ?
#
loop_
_entity_poly.entity_id
_entity_poly.type
_entity_poly.pdbx_seq_one_letter_code
_entity_poly.pdbx_strand_id
1 'polypeptide(L)' 'MKPEPPTSQNGNNNVRRRLFQSEENENVHPDLIDLLEESRQRAAEKWNFDFVNEVPLEGDWEWERVPPTPPTD' A
#
# COMPACT_ATOMS: atom_id res chain seq x y z
N MET A 1 -18.34 -7.15 -46.55
CA MET A 1 -17.40 -7.82 -45.62
C MET A 1 -17.76 -7.39 -44.22
N LYS A 2 -18.15 -8.32 -43.35
CA LYS A 2 -18.56 -8.05 -41.96
C LYS A 2 -17.37 -8.45 -41.07
N PRO A 3 -16.86 -7.60 -40.15
CA PRO A 3 -15.75 -8.00 -39.31
C PRO A 3 -16.23 -9.07 -38.31
N GLU A 4 -15.50 -10.18 -38.22
CA GLU A 4 -15.77 -11.22 -37.23
C GLU A 4 -15.42 -10.73 -35.83
N PRO A 5 -16.25 -11.03 -34.80
CA PRO A 5 -15.89 -10.76 -33.41
C PRO A 5 -14.75 -11.69 -32.98
N PRO A 6 -13.88 -11.29 -32.04
CA PRO A 6 -12.87 -12.19 -31.52
C PRO A 6 -13.55 -13.36 -30.79
N THR A 7 -13.41 -14.56 -31.36
CA THR A 7 -13.79 -15.83 -30.73
C THR A 7 -13.04 -15.96 -29.41
N SER A 8 -13.72 -15.70 -28.29
CA SER A 8 -13.24 -16.04 -26.96
C SER A 8 -13.41 -17.55 -26.78
N GLN A 9 -12.32 -18.30 -27.00
CA GLN A 9 -12.31 -19.74 -26.77
C GLN A 9 -12.44 -20.03 -25.27
N ASN A 10 -13.54 -20.73 -24.98
CA ASN A 10 -14.01 -21.16 -23.68
C ASN A 10 -13.01 -22.09 -22.97
N GLY A 11 -12.60 -21.72 -21.77
CA GLY A 11 -12.25 -22.64 -20.70
C GLY A 11 -13.07 -22.21 -19.49
N ASN A 12 -14.01 -23.06 -19.03
CA ASN A 12 -14.94 -22.79 -17.93
C ASN A 12 -14.22 -22.35 -16.64
N ASN A 13 -13.95 -21.06 -16.52
CA ASN A 13 -13.47 -20.38 -15.33
C ASN A 13 -14.29 -19.10 -15.19
N ASN A 14 -15.56 -19.23 -14.79
CA ASN A 14 -16.51 -18.13 -14.55
C ASN A 14 -15.97 -17.05 -13.57
N VAL A 15 -14.89 -17.36 -12.87
CA VAL A 15 -14.16 -16.48 -11.94
C VAL A 15 -13.08 -15.61 -12.59
N ARG A 16 -12.55 -15.96 -13.78
CA ARG A 16 -11.47 -15.19 -14.44
C ARG A 16 -12.02 -14.17 -15.42
N ARG A 17 -12.66 -13.13 -14.88
CA ARG A 17 -13.19 -12.00 -15.66
C ARG A 17 -12.65 -10.68 -15.14
N ARG A 18 -12.37 -9.75 -16.03
CA ARG A 18 -12.05 -8.36 -15.67
C ARG A 18 -13.30 -7.73 -15.05
N LEU A 19 -13.24 -7.37 -13.77
CA LEU A 19 -14.40 -6.84 -13.03
C LEU A 19 -14.71 -5.39 -13.40
N PHE A 20 -13.68 -4.61 -13.72
CA PHE A 20 -13.79 -3.22 -14.13
C PHE A 20 -13.01 -3.05 -15.43
N GLN A 21 -13.67 -2.58 -16.48
CA GLN A 21 -13.01 -2.31 -17.76
C GLN A 21 -12.00 -1.19 -17.51
N SER A 22 -10.71 -1.51 -17.61
CA SER A 22 -9.63 -0.56 -17.36
C SER A 22 -9.80 0.65 -18.27
N GLU A 23 -10.17 1.78 -17.70
CA GLU A 23 -9.87 3.08 -18.29
C GLU A 23 -8.34 3.17 -18.23
N GLU A 24 -7.72 3.26 -19.41
CA GLU A 24 -6.30 3.48 -19.69
C GLU A 24 -5.41 3.57 -18.43
N ASN A 25 -4.64 2.52 -18.09
CA ASN A 25 -3.66 2.42 -16.97
C ASN A 25 -3.21 3.79 -16.38
N GLU A 26 -4.10 4.45 -15.64
CA GLU A 26 -3.90 5.83 -15.25
C GLU A 26 -3.14 5.75 -13.94
N ASN A 27 -1.80 5.73 -14.06
CA ASN A 27 -0.82 6.00 -13.02
C ASN A 27 -1.22 5.65 -11.57
N VAL A 28 -1.77 4.44 -11.34
CA VAL A 28 -2.13 3.97 -9.98
C VAL A 28 -0.91 3.92 -9.05
N HIS A 29 0.28 3.83 -9.64
CA HIS A 29 1.53 3.72 -8.91
C HIS A 29 1.92 5.01 -8.15
N PRO A 30 2.01 6.21 -8.77
CA PRO A 30 2.29 7.44 -8.03
C PRO A 30 1.23 7.76 -6.98
N ASP A 31 -0.07 7.62 -7.29
CA ASP A 31 -1.12 7.90 -6.30
C ASP A 31 -1.02 7.02 -5.05
N LEU A 32 -0.64 5.75 -5.23
CA LEU A 32 -0.40 4.85 -4.11
C LEU A 32 0.82 5.28 -3.28
N ILE A 33 1.90 5.70 -3.94
CA ILE A 33 3.11 6.18 -3.24
C ILE A 33 2.78 7.44 -2.44
N ASP A 34 2.09 8.41 -3.04
CA ASP A 34 1.72 9.66 -2.38
C ASP A 34 0.84 9.40 -1.15
N LEU A 35 -0.13 8.48 -1.25
CA LEU A 35 -0.97 8.08 -0.12
C LEU A 35 -0.16 7.45 1.02
N LEU A 36 0.84 6.62 0.69
CA LEU A 36 1.72 6.00 1.68
C LEU A 36 2.62 7.04 2.35
N GLU A 37 3.17 7.98 1.58
CA GLU A 37 3.99 9.06 2.11
C GLU A 37 3.20 9.99 3.02
N GLU A 38 1.97 10.34 2.65
CA GLU A 38 1.09 11.15 3.48
C GLU A 38 0.75 10.44 4.79
N SER A 39 0.42 9.14 4.72
CA SER A 39 0.16 8.34 5.91
C SER A 39 1.37 8.31 6.85
N ARG A 40 2.57 8.15 6.30
CA ARG A 40 3.82 8.16 7.06
C ARG A 40 4.06 9.52 7.71
N GLN A 41 3.87 10.61 6.96
CA GLN A 41 4.08 11.97 7.46
C GLN A 41 3.15 12.29 8.63
N ARG A 42 1.85 11.99 8.49
CA ARG A 42 0.87 12.19 9.58
C ARG A 42 1.22 11.37 10.83
N ALA A 43 1.73 10.15 10.65
CA ALA A 43 2.17 9.33 11.77
C ALA A 43 3.42 9.93 12.44
N ALA A 44 4.40 10.38 11.65
CA ALA A 44 5.62 11.00 12.17
C ALA A 44 5.33 12.27 12.96
N GLU A 45 4.41 13.12 12.47
CA GLU A 45 3.98 14.33 13.18
C GLU A 45 3.24 14.04 14.48
N LYS A 46 2.33 13.05 14.46
CA LYS A 46 1.53 12.68 15.63
C LYS A 46 2.37 12.10 16.78
N TRP A 47 3.41 11.36 16.43
CA TRP A 47 4.21 10.58 17.38
C TRP A 47 5.62 11.13 17.59
N ASN A 48 6.00 12.21 16.89
CA ASN A 48 7.37 12.70 16.77
C ASN A 48 8.37 11.54 16.61
N PHE A 49 8.10 10.63 15.68
CA PHE A 49 8.93 9.45 15.46
C PHE A 49 9.16 9.23 13.97
N ASP A 50 10.43 9.07 13.58
CA ASP A 50 10.80 8.73 12.21
C ASP A 50 10.79 7.21 12.04
N PHE A 51 9.74 6.72 11.39
CA PHE A 51 9.55 5.30 11.09
C PHE A 51 10.50 4.75 10.01
N VAL A 52 11.17 5.60 9.23
CA VAL A 52 12.13 5.15 8.19
C VAL A 52 13.49 4.87 8.82
N ASN A 53 13.96 5.79 9.66
CA ASN A 53 15.26 5.67 10.31
C ASN A 53 15.19 4.99 11.68
N GLU A 54 13.98 4.71 12.18
CA GLU A 54 13.72 4.14 13.50
C GLU A 54 14.35 4.98 14.63
N VAL A 55 14.19 6.29 14.50
CA VAL A 55 14.71 7.28 15.47
C VAL A 55 13.58 8.15 16.00
N PRO A 56 13.56 8.40 17.32
CA PRO A 56 12.65 9.38 17.86
C PRO A 56 13.10 10.78 17.46
N LEU A 57 12.11 11.63 17.19
CA LEU A 57 12.26 13.05 16.92
C LEU A 57 11.90 13.82 18.19
N GLU A 58 12.35 15.07 18.26
CA GLU A 58 11.97 15.98 19.34
C GLU A 58 10.50 16.39 19.19
N GLY A 59 9.72 16.32 20.27
CA GLY A 59 8.30 16.62 20.26
C GLY A 59 7.60 16.23 21.56
N ASP A 60 6.30 15.96 21.46
CA ASP A 60 5.42 15.70 22.60
C ASP A 60 5.70 14.37 23.32
N TRP A 61 6.30 13.40 22.63
CA TRP A 61 6.60 12.07 23.13
C TRP A 61 8.10 11.87 23.36
N GLU A 62 8.47 11.44 24.57
CA GLU A 62 9.83 10.99 24.88
C GLU A 62 9.91 9.47 24.70
N TRP A 63 10.55 9.01 23.62
CA TRP A 63 10.72 7.59 23.33
C TRP A 63 11.99 7.02 23.94
N GLU A 64 11.89 5.83 24.54
CA GLU A 64 13.04 5.06 25.01
C GLU A 64 13.13 3.68 24.33
N ARG A 65 14.36 3.19 24.13
CA ARG A 65 14.59 1.83 23.63
C ARG A 65 14.59 0.86 24.81
N VAL A 66 13.59 -0.02 24.87
CA VAL A 66 13.50 -1.07 25.88
C VAL A 66 14.12 -2.36 25.31
N PRO A 67 15.07 -3.01 26.00
CA PRO A 67 15.57 -4.30 25.57
C PRO A 67 14.44 -5.35 25.66
N PRO A 68 14.37 -6.31 24.73
CA PRO A 68 13.38 -7.38 24.82
C PRO A 68 13.58 -8.11 26.16
N THR A 69 12.56 -8.11 27.00
CA THR A 69 12.60 -8.87 28.25
C THR A 69 12.65 -10.36 27.89
N PRO A 70 13.56 -11.14 28.48
CA PRO A 70 13.56 -12.58 28.24
C PRO A 70 12.22 -13.16 28.70
N PRO A 71 11.61 -14.08 27.92
CA PRO A 71 10.37 -14.72 28.34
C PRO A 71 10.63 -15.42 29.68
N THR A 72 9.78 -15.10 30.66
CA THR A 72 9.73 -15.83 31.92
C THR A 72 8.99 -17.14 31.63
N ASP A 73 9.73 -18.25 31.62
CA ASP A 73 9.17 -19.62 31.60
C ASP A 73 8.43 -19.91 32.92
#